data_AF-A0A819VDH1-F1
#
_entry.id   AF-A0A819VDH1-F1
#
_cell.length_a   1.000
_cell.length_b   1.000
_cell.length_c   1.000
_cell.angle_alpha   90.00
_cell.angle_beta   90.00
_cell.angle_gamma   90.00
#
_symmetry.space_group_name_H-M   'P 1'
#
loop_
_entity.id
_entity.type
_entity.pdbx_description
1 polymer ?
#
loop_
_entity_poly.entity_id
_entity_poly.type
_entity_poly.pdbx_seq_one_letter_code
_entity_poly.pdbx_strand_id
1 'polypeptide(L)'
;MAQLIGLLSGLISALRIVIPIIVRFIVNKLNNVQSPPSTLTFRERLRLLKPALKKVIVELNTFQYFPHNDRQLQYQRYATRLYIFLIIISVTILAGYNLMDTSIHRHTVTNPSESQYLILEEDNPTDLICKCANISVSYSSFITIQPQLHQVCLSYLIKPEWMMHSDSQSWAAQNILDYRIAARKQFQTLAILCEQAKSCYPIEALFSSTLECFYNESCM
;
A
#
# COMPACT_ATOMS: atom_id res chain seq x y z
N MET A 1 -0.36 16.70 7.77
CA MET A 1 -0.57 18.16 7.84
C MET A 1 -1.27 18.60 9.13
N ALA A 2 -2.46 18.10 9.47
CA ALA A 2 -3.18 18.48 10.70
C ALA A 2 -2.42 18.21 12.02
N GLN A 3 -1.73 17.07 12.12
CA GLN A 3 -0.91 16.72 13.29
C GLN A 3 0.27 17.69 13.51
N LEU A 4 0.89 18.18 12.44
CA LEU A 4 2.03 19.10 12.51
C LEU A 4 1.61 20.48 13.04
N ILE A 5 0.44 20.97 12.58
CA ILE A 5 -0.14 22.25 13.02
C ILE A 5 -0.56 22.18 14.49
N GLY A 6 -1.12 21.05 14.92
CA GLY A 6 -1.48 20.80 16.32
C GLY A 6 -0.27 20.80 17.26
N LEU A 7 0.82 20.12 16.87
CA LEU A 7 2.07 20.09 17.63
C LEU A 7 2.73 21.47 17.74
N LEU A 8 2.80 22.22 16.64
CA LEU A 8 3.37 23.57 16.63
C LEU A 8 2.56 24.53 17.53
N SER A 9 1.23 24.46 17.47
CA SER A 9 0.34 25.31 18.27
C SER A 9 0.39 24.99 19.76
N GLY A 10 0.45 23.69 20.11
CA GLY A 10 0.62 23.22 21.48
C GLY A 10 1.96 23.62 22.08
N LEU A 11 3.04 23.47 21.30
CA LEU A 11 4.40 23.85 21.68
C LEU A 11 4.50 25.36 21.95
N ILE A 12 3.98 26.20 21.06
CA ILE A 12 3.98 27.66 21.22
C ILE A 12 3.23 28.08 22.50
N SER A 13 2.07 27.45 22.75
CA SER A 13 1.27 27.74 23.95
C SER A 13 1.99 27.31 25.24
N ALA A 14 2.63 26.13 25.24
CA ALA A 14 3.42 25.66 26.37
C ALA A 14 4.65 26.55 26.64
N LEU A 15 5.39 26.93 25.60
CA LEU A 15 6.54 27.84 25.70
C LEU A 15 6.15 29.19 26.30
N ARG A 16 5.02 29.79 25.89
CA ARG A 16 4.54 31.06 26.46
C ARG A 16 4.29 30.99 27.97
N ILE A 17 3.95 29.82 28.51
CA ILE A 17 3.73 29.62 29.94
C ILE A 17 5.05 29.31 30.67
N VAL A 18 5.89 28.45 30.07
CA VAL A 18 7.12 27.97 30.71
C VAL A 18 8.22 29.03 30.73
N ILE A 19 8.36 29.81 29.66
CA ILE A 19 9.38 30.88 29.54
C ILE A 19 9.33 31.88 30.71
N PRO A 20 8.22 32.54 31.04
CA PRO A 20 8.20 33.53 32.11
C PRO A 20 8.48 32.91 33.49
N ILE A 21 8.13 31.63 33.71
CA ILE A 21 8.44 30.91 34.95
C ILE A 21 9.95 30.66 35.05
N ILE A 22 10.58 30.14 33.99
CA ILE A 22 12.02 29.89 33.95
C ILE A 22 12.80 31.20 34.07
N VAL A 23 12.40 32.23 33.34
CA VAL A 23 13.05 33.55 33.38
C VAL A 23 12.96 34.15 34.78
N ARG A 24 11.78 34.16 35.42
CA ARG A 24 11.65 34.62 36.81
C ARG A 24 12.48 33.80 37.78
N PHE A 25 12.57 32.49 37.59
CA PHE A 25 13.38 31.62 38.45
C PHE A 25 14.88 31.90 38.30
N ILE A 26 15.37 32.05 37.07
CA ILE A 26 16.77 32.39 36.78
C ILE A 26 17.10 33.79 37.30
N VAL A 27 16.26 34.79 37.03
CA VAL A 27 16.45 36.18 37.49
C VAL A 27 16.44 36.24 39.01
N ASN A 28 15.50 35.55 39.70
CA ASN A 28 15.50 35.50 41.16
C ASN A 28 16.73 34.79 41.73
N LYS A 29 17.28 33.79 41.05
CA LYS A 29 18.50 33.08 41.47
C LYS A 29 19.76 33.92 41.24
N LEU A 30 19.80 34.70 40.16
CA LEU A 30 20.89 35.64 39.87
C LEU A 30 20.85 36.87 40.78
N ASN A 31 19.65 37.33 41.17
CA ASN A 31 19.49 38.47 42.08
C ASN A 31 19.67 38.08 43.56
N ASN A 32 19.44 36.81 43.95
CA ASN A 32 19.70 36.29 45.30
C ASN A 32 21.11 35.67 45.44
N VAL A 33 22.14 36.32 44.90
CA VAL A 33 23.53 35.99 45.26
C VAL A 33 23.83 36.56 46.64
N GLN A 34 23.23 35.94 47.66
CA GLN A 34 23.84 35.78 48.98
C GLN A 34 24.04 34.27 49.14
N SER A 35 25.28 33.83 48.96
CA SER A 35 25.68 32.42 48.89
C SER A 35 25.20 31.62 50.10
N PRO A 36 24.34 30.59 49.95
CA PRO A 36 24.09 29.65 51.04
C PRO A 36 25.31 28.75 51.25
N PRO A 37 25.64 28.36 52.50
CA PRO A 37 26.82 27.56 52.79
C PRO A 37 26.79 26.22 52.05
N SER A 38 27.92 25.91 51.42
CA SER A 38 28.17 24.71 50.62
C SER A 38 28.25 23.48 51.53
N THR A 39 27.11 22.82 51.79
CA THR A 39 26.99 21.38 52.15
C THR A 39 25.54 20.91 52.42
N LEU A 40 24.52 21.61 51.88
CA LEU A 40 23.12 21.17 52.07
C LEU A 40 22.78 19.95 51.19
N THR A 41 22.33 18.89 51.84
CA THR A 41 21.90 17.63 51.20
C THR A 41 20.65 17.85 50.35
N PHE A 42 20.43 16.99 49.33
CA PHE A 42 19.28 17.10 48.42
C PHE A 42 17.92 17.17 49.15
N ARG A 43 17.81 16.47 50.28
CA ARG A 43 16.60 16.43 51.12
C ARG A 43 16.29 17.76 51.79
N GLU A 44 17.32 18.51 52.19
CA GLU A 44 17.18 19.84 52.80
C GLU A 44 16.85 20.90 51.75
N ARG A 45 17.44 20.79 50.56
CA ARG A 45 17.05 21.61 49.39
C ARG A 45 15.58 21.40 49.03
N LEU A 46 15.11 20.15 49.06
CA LEU A 46 13.70 19.82 48.81
C LEU A 46 12.77 20.41 49.89
N ARG A 47 13.18 20.42 51.16
CA ARG A 47 12.43 21.07 52.24
C ARG A 47 12.30 22.59 52.05
N LEU A 48 13.35 23.25 51.57
CA LEU A 48 13.33 24.69 51.28
C LEU A 48 12.52 25.03 50.02
N LEU A 49 12.48 24.14 49.03
CA LEU A 49 11.69 24.31 47.81
C LEU A 49 10.18 24.09 48.05
N LYS A 50 9.79 23.17 48.94
CA LYS A 50 8.37 22.89 49.24
C LYS A 50 7.51 24.12 49.53
N PRO A 51 7.86 25.05 50.44
CA PRO A 51 7.03 26.22 50.72
C PRO A 51 7.00 27.20 49.54
N ALA A 52 8.11 27.37 48.82
CA ALA A 52 8.16 28.21 47.62
C ALA A 52 7.27 27.66 46.51
N LEU A 53 7.32 26.35 46.26
CA LEU A 53 6.47 25.67 45.28
C LEU A 53 4.99 25.77 45.66
N LYS A 54 4.66 25.57 46.94
CA LYS A 54 3.30 25.70 47.47
C LYS A 54 2.74 27.10 47.23
N LYS A 55 3.54 28.14 47.49
CA LYS A 55 3.14 29.53 47.25
C LYS A 55 2.86 29.78 45.76
N VAL A 56 3.76 29.35 44.88
CA VAL A 56 3.59 29.49 43.43
C VAL A 56 2.34 28.77 42.92
N ILE A 57 2.05 27.56 43.40
CA ILE A 57 0.87 26.79 43.00
C ILE A 57 -0.43 27.45 43.49
N VAL A 58 -0.44 27.97 44.72
CA VAL A 58 -1.63 28.59 45.31
C VAL A 58 -1.93 29.96 44.69
N GLU A 59 -0.89 30.73 44.36
CA GLU A 59 -0.98 32.08 43.78
C GLU A 59 -0.98 32.08 42.25
N LEU A 60 -0.96 30.91 41.61
CA LEU A 60 -0.88 30.80 40.17
C LEU A 60 -2.10 31.45 39.50
N ASN A 61 -1.83 32.49 38.71
CA ASN A 61 -2.81 33.20 37.91
C ASN A 61 -2.19 33.46 36.54
N THR A 62 -2.82 32.94 35.49
CA THR A 62 -2.33 33.08 34.10
C THR A 62 -2.77 34.38 33.45
N PHE A 63 -3.70 35.12 34.05
CA PHE A 63 -4.16 36.40 33.54
C PHE A 63 -3.10 37.49 33.78
N GLN A 64 -2.75 38.24 32.73
CA GLN A 64 -1.79 39.35 32.81
C GLN A 64 -2.40 40.66 33.37
N TYR A 65 -3.73 40.71 33.57
CA TYR A 65 -4.43 41.93 33.99
C TYR A 65 -4.51 42.06 35.52
N PHE A 66 -4.19 43.25 36.04
CA PHE A 66 -4.28 43.56 37.46
C PHE A 66 -5.74 43.62 37.93
N PRO A 67 -6.19 42.72 38.84
CA PRO A 67 -7.56 42.71 39.30
C PRO A 67 -7.86 44.00 40.07
N HIS A 68 -8.98 44.64 39.76
CA HIS A 68 -9.45 45.82 40.48
C HIS A 68 -10.16 45.47 41.79
N ASN A 69 -10.58 44.21 41.96
CA ASN A 69 -11.36 43.77 43.10
C ASN A 69 -11.05 42.29 43.47
N ASP A 70 -11.21 41.93 44.73
CA ASP A 70 -10.92 40.59 45.26
C ASP A 70 -11.76 39.50 44.59
N ARG A 71 -13.01 39.79 44.24
CA ARG A 71 -13.88 38.88 43.49
C ARG A 71 -13.30 38.55 42.11
N GLN A 72 -12.70 39.52 41.44
CA GLN A 72 -12.08 39.33 40.13
C GLN A 72 -10.82 38.47 40.24
N LEU A 73 -10.02 38.68 41.30
CA LEU A 73 -8.84 37.85 41.58
C LEU A 73 -9.22 36.38 41.86
N GLN A 74 -10.31 36.14 42.60
CA GLN A 74 -10.81 34.79 42.83
C GLN A 74 -11.27 34.12 41.54
N TYR A 75 -12.05 34.83 40.71
CA TYR A 75 -12.49 34.32 39.42
C TYR A 75 -11.31 33.96 38.50
N GLN A 76 -10.32 34.84 38.40
CA GLN A 76 -9.11 34.58 37.63
C GLN A 76 -8.38 33.32 38.13
N ARG A 77 -8.21 33.13 39.45
CA ARG A 77 -7.60 31.92 40.03
C ARG A 77 -8.40 30.67 39.71
N TYR A 78 -9.74 30.70 39.82
CA TYR A 78 -10.59 29.56 39.47
C TYR A 78 -10.50 29.22 37.97
N ALA A 79 -10.53 30.23 37.10
CA ALA A 79 -10.40 30.06 35.66
C ALA A 79 -9.03 29.49 35.28
N THR A 80 -7.93 29.96 35.90
CA THR A 80 -6.59 29.40 35.68
C THR A 80 -6.50 27.93 36.12
N ARG A 81 -7.05 27.60 37.29
CA ARG A 81 -7.06 26.20 37.78
C ARG A 81 -7.86 25.30 36.86
N LEU A 82 -9.04 25.75 36.42
CA LEU A 82 -9.88 25.02 35.48
C LEU A 82 -9.17 24.82 34.13
N TYR A 83 -8.54 25.87 33.59
CA TYR A 83 -7.80 25.81 32.34
C TYR A 83 -6.64 24.81 32.39
N ILE A 84 -5.84 24.83 33.45
CA ILE A 84 -4.72 23.89 33.63
C ILE A 84 -5.24 22.46 33.76
N PHE A 85 -6.31 22.26 34.53
CA PHE A 85 -6.95 20.95 34.66
C PHE A 85 -7.43 20.41 33.32
N LEU A 86 -8.10 21.24 32.52
CA LEU A 86 -8.56 20.88 31.17
C LEU A 86 -7.41 20.57 30.21
N ILE A 87 -6.29 21.30 30.28
CA ILE A 87 -5.09 21.00 29.48
C ILE A 87 -4.48 19.66 29.89
N ILE A 88 -4.37 19.38 31.18
CA ILE A 88 -3.81 18.10 31.64
C ILE A 88 -4.69 16.95 31.15
N ILE A 89 -6.02 17.08 31.25
CA ILE A 89 -6.95 16.08 30.72
C ILE A 89 -6.76 15.89 29.21
N SER A 90 -6.72 16.97 28.43
CA SER A 90 -6.62 16.86 26.96
C SER A 90 -5.29 16.24 26.51
N VAL A 91 -4.18 16.60 27.15
CA VAL A 91 -2.87 15.99 26.90
C VAL A 91 -2.86 14.52 27.30
N THR A 92 -3.52 14.16 28.42
CA THR A 92 -3.60 12.76 28.86
C THR A 92 -4.41 11.90 27.89
N ILE A 93 -5.55 12.40 27.41
CA ILE A 93 -6.36 11.72 26.40
C ILE A 93 -5.56 11.53 25.10
N LEU A 94 -4.88 12.59 24.64
CA LEU A 94 -4.07 12.53 23.43
C LEU A 94 -2.91 11.55 23.58
N ALA A 95 -2.21 11.56 24.71
CA ALA A 95 -1.14 10.60 25.00
C ALA A 95 -1.67 9.17 25.03
N GLY A 96 -2.80 8.93 25.71
CA GLY A 96 -3.46 7.63 25.75
C GLY A 96 -3.81 7.11 24.36
N TYR A 97 -4.38 7.96 23.50
CA TYR A 97 -4.69 7.60 22.11
C TYR A 97 -3.43 7.22 21.32
N ASN A 98 -2.34 8.00 21.42
CA ASN A 98 -1.09 7.70 20.72
C ASN A 98 -0.40 6.43 21.26
N LEU A 99 -0.57 6.12 22.55
CA LEU A 99 -0.05 4.89 23.15
C LEU A 99 -0.86 3.64 22.74
N MET A 100 -2.16 3.81 22.46
CA MET A 100 -3.03 2.73 21.99
C MET A 100 -2.94 2.49 20.48
N ASP A 101 -2.19 3.31 19.74
CA ASP A 101 -1.99 3.13 18.31
C ASP A 101 -1.19 1.84 18.07
N THR A 102 -1.88 0.78 17.65
CA THR A 102 -1.28 -0.52 17.38
C THR A 102 -0.51 -0.45 16.08
N SER A 103 0.81 -0.66 16.13
CA SER A 103 1.62 -0.77 14.93
C SER A 103 1.29 -2.06 14.18
N ILE A 104 0.62 -1.92 13.03
CA ILE A 104 0.33 -3.07 12.14
C ILE A 104 1.66 -3.55 11.54
N HIS A 105 2.13 -4.73 11.97
CA HIS A 105 3.32 -5.36 11.41
C HIS A 105 2.94 -6.15 10.16
N ARG A 106 3.30 -5.64 8.98
CA ARG A 106 3.01 -6.30 7.70
C ARG A 106 4.08 -7.33 7.38
N HIS A 107 3.69 -8.61 7.31
CA HIS A 107 4.52 -9.66 6.75
C HIS A 107 4.26 -9.79 5.24
N THR A 108 5.33 -9.70 4.44
CA THR A 108 5.25 -9.82 2.98
C THR A 108 5.92 -11.13 2.55
N VAL A 109 5.16 -11.99 1.88
CA VAL A 109 5.66 -13.24 1.27
C VAL A 109 5.74 -13.03 -0.24
N THR A 110 6.92 -13.20 -0.83
CA THR A 110 7.13 -13.07 -2.28
C THR A 110 7.01 -14.43 -2.94
N ASN A 111 6.17 -14.53 -3.98
CA ASN A 111 5.93 -15.77 -4.74
C ASN A 111 5.54 -16.96 -3.85
N PRO A 112 4.41 -16.87 -3.12
CA PRO A 112 3.91 -18.01 -2.35
C PRO A 112 3.60 -19.19 -3.28
N SER A 113 3.81 -20.41 -2.80
CA SER A 113 3.23 -21.59 -3.44
C SER A 113 1.71 -21.62 -3.21
N GLU A 114 0.97 -22.30 -4.09
CA GLU A 114 -0.48 -22.45 -3.99
C GLU A 114 -0.92 -22.97 -2.60
N SER A 115 -0.21 -23.99 -2.08
CA SER A 115 -0.51 -24.54 -0.75
C SER A 115 -0.26 -23.55 0.39
N GLN A 116 0.77 -22.71 0.29
CA GLN A 116 1.01 -21.64 1.28
C GLN A 116 -0.04 -20.54 1.21
N TYR A 117 -0.50 -20.20 0.01
CA TYR A 117 -1.57 -19.24 -0.18
C TYR A 117 -2.86 -19.72 0.49
N LEU A 118 -3.26 -20.98 0.25
CA LEU A 118 -4.48 -21.57 0.82
C LEU A 118 -4.47 -21.55 2.37
N ILE A 119 -3.31 -21.85 2.98
CA ILE A 119 -3.16 -21.79 4.44
C ILE A 119 -3.32 -20.35 4.96
N LEU A 120 -2.70 -19.39 4.27
CA LEU A 120 -2.75 -17.97 4.68
C LEU A 120 -4.15 -17.38 4.53
N GLU A 121 -4.90 -17.81 3.51
CA GLU A 121 -6.29 -17.43 3.30
C GLU A 121 -7.22 -18.02 4.36
N GLU A 122 -7.01 -19.28 4.73
CA GLU A 122 -7.76 -19.93 5.81
C GLU A 122 -7.51 -19.26 7.17
N ASP A 123 -6.25 -18.91 7.47
CA ASP A 123 -5.87 -18.29 8.74
C ASP A 123 -6.28 -16.81 8.85
N ASN A 124 -6.29 -16.06 7.74
CA ASN A 124 -6.50 -14.60 7.74
C ASN A 124 -7.39 -14.10 6.58
N PRO A 125 -8.68 -14.49 6.52
CA PRO A 125 -9.54 -14.23 5.36
C PRO A 125 -9.83 -12.76 5.08
N THR A 126 -9.81 -11.88 6.09
CA THR A 126 -10.16 -10.45 5.93
C THR A 126 -8.95 -9.54 5.73
N ASP A 127 -7.77 -9.97 6.15
CA ASP A 127 -6.57 -9.14 6.22
C ASP A 127 -5.52 -9.53 5.16
N LEU A 128 -5.77 -10.60 4.40
CA LEU A 128 -4.92 -11.04 3.31
C LEU A 128 -5.09 -10.10 2.09
N ILE A 129 -4.03 -9.38 1.76
CA ILE A 129 -3.99 -8.48 0.60
C ILE A 129 -3.01 -9.05 -0.43
N CYS A 130 -3.52 -9.58 -1.53
CA CYS A 130 -2.70 -10.00 -2.66
C CYS A 130 -2.54 -8.86 -3.66
N LYS A 131 -1.29 -8.50 -3.94
CA LYS A 131 -0.97 -7.56 -5.02
C LYS A 131 -0.42 -8.33 -6.20
N CYS A 132 -0.98 -8.10 -7.38
CA CYS A 132 -0.41 -8.63 -8.61
C CYS A 132 0.97 -8.00 -8.85
N ALA A 133 1.97 -8.82 -9.16
CA ALA A 133 3.31 -8.33 -9.51
C ALA A 133 3.30 -7.55 -10.83
N ASN A 134 2.53 -8.04 -11.80
CA ASN A 134 2.27 -7.40 -13.09
C ASN A 134 0.75 -7.30 -13.31
N ILE A 135 0.32 -6.22 -13.95
CA ILE A 135 -1.10 -6.00 -14.31
C ILE A 135 -1.55 -6.80 -15.53
N SER A 136 -0.59 -7.37 -16.25
CA SER A 136 -0.85 -8.21 -17.40
C SER A 136 0.26 -9.24 -17.58
N VAL A 137 -0.13 -10.39 -18.12
CA VAL A 137 0.77 -11.49 -18.44
C VAL A 137 0.45 -11.94 -19.87
N SER A 138 1.49 -12.11 -20.70
CA SER A 138 1.32 -12.64 -22.06
C SER A 138 0.92 -14.11 -21.98
N TYR A 139 -0.08 -14.50 -22.78
CA TYR A 139 -0.52 -15.90 -22.90
C TYR A 139 0.61 -16.87 -23.24
N SER A 140 1.64 -16.40 -23.94
CA SER A 140 2.81 -17.22 -24.28
C SER A 140 3.57 -17.78 -23.07
N SER A 141 3.42 -17.17 -21.90
CA SER A 141 4.13 -17.58 -20.68
C SER A 141 3.50 -18.78 -19.96
N PHE A 142 2.23 -19.10 -20.23
CA PHE A 142 1.52 -20.18 -19.52
C PHE A 142 0.65 -21.07 -20.44
N ILE A 143 0.46 -20.72 -21.72
CA ILE A 143 -0.24 -21.57 -22.70
C ILE A 143 0.74 -22.09 -23.74
N THR A 144 0.69 -23.41 -23.99
CA THR A 144 1.38 -24.06 -25.12
C THR A 144 0.34 -24.67 -26.06
N ILE A 145 0.27 -24.19 -27.31
CA ILE A 145 -0.64 -24.72 -28.33
C ILE A 145 0.19 -25.51 -29.35
N GLN A 146 -0.13 -26.80 -29.52
CA GLN A 146 0.49 -27.67 -30.53
C GLN A 146 -0.58 -28.11 -31.53
N PRO A 147 -0.77 -27.38 -32.65
CA PRO A 147 -1.80 -27.73 -33.60
C PRO A 147 -1.48 -29.04 -34.32
N GLN A 148 -2.45 -29.94 -34.37
CA GLN A 148 -2.37 -31.18 -35.12
C GLN A 148 -3.15 -31.01 -36.42
N LEU A 149 -2.45 -31.10 -37.56
CA LEU A 149 -3.11 -31.09 -38.86
C LEU A 149 -3.82 -32.41 -39.12
N HIS A 150 -4.91 -32.36 -39.89
CA HIS A 150 -5.55 -33.56 -40.37
C HIS A 150 -4.56 -34.39 -41.21
N GLN A 151 -4.60 -35.72 -41.08
CA GLN A 151 -3.66 -36.63 -41.74
C GLN A 151 -3.58 -36.44 -43.26
N VAL A 152 -4.69 -36.01 -43.88
CA VAL A 152 -4.74 -35.70 -45.32
C VAL A 152 -3.75 -34.60 -45.73
N CYS A 153 -3.52 -33.61 -44.86
CA CYS A 153 -2.55 -32.53 -45.07
C CYS A 153 -1.09 -32.95 -44.85
N LEU A 154 -0.87 -34.19 -44.42
CA LEU A 154 0.43 -34.84 -44.30
C LEU A 154 0.59 -35.98 -45.33
N SER A 155 -0.47 -36.26 -46.08
CA SER A 155 -0.52 -37.37 -47.03
C SER A 155 0.18 -37.04 -48.35
N TYR A 156 0.40 -38.08 -49.16
CA TYR A 156 0.94 -37.94 -50.52
C TYR A 156 0.00 -37.17 -51.46
N LEU A 157 -1.31 -37.13 -51.17
CA LEU A 157 -2.35 -36.58 -52.06
C LEU A 157 -2.23 -35.07 -52.29
N ILE A 158 -1.63 -34.35 -51.35
CA ILE A 158 -1.44 -32.89 -51.45
C ILE A 158 -0.11 -32.52 -52.12
N LYS A 159 0.76 -33.50 -52.42
CA LYS A 159 2.09 -33.23 -52.96
C LYS A 159 2.05 -33.09 -54.50
N PRO A 160 2.92 -32.25 -55.09
CA PRO A 160 2.96 -32.04 -56.54
C PRO A 160 3.16 -33.32 -57.36
N GLU A 161 3.89 -34.30 -56.83
CA GLU A 161 4.20 -35.54 -57.52
C GLU A 161 2.92 -36.38 -57.77
N TRP A 162 2.00 -36.41 -56.81
CA TRP A 162 0.69 -37.06 -56.99
C TRP A 162 -0.14 -36.36 -58.06
N MET A 163 -0.16 -35.03 -58.05
CA MET A 163 -0.90 -34.22 -59.02
C MET A 163 -0.33 -34.37 -60.44
N MET A 164 1.00 -34.42 -60.59
CA MET A 164 1.65 -34.65 -61.90
C MET A 164 1.40 -36.06 -62.43
N HIS A 165 1.37 -37.08 -61.55
CA HIS A 165 1.05 -38.45 -61.96
C HIS A 165 -0.40 -38.59 -62.45
N SER A 166 -1.33 -37.79 -61.92
CA SER A 166 -2.73 -37.79 -62.36
C SER A 166 -2.92 -37.28 -63.80
N ASP A 167 -1.94 -36.56 -64.36
CA ASP A 167 -2.00 -36.01 -65.73
C ASP A 167 -1.41 -36.95 -66.81
N SER A 168 -0.57 -37.93 -66.45
CA SER A 168 0.35 -38.57 -67.40
C SER A 168 -0.25 -39.73 -68.23
N GLN A 169 -1.54 -39.71 -68.57
CA GLN A 169 -2.12 -40.60 -69.59
C GLN A 169 -2.80 -39.82 -70.71
N SER A 170 -2.01 -39.58 -71.76
CA SER A 170 -2.30 -38.78 -72.95
C SER A 170 -3.45 -39.26 -73.86
N TRP A 171 -4.09 -40.40 -73.58
CA TRP A 171 -5.29 -40.87 -74.30
C TRP A 171 -6.59 -40.60 -73.53
N ALA A 172 -6.51 -40.32 -72.22
CA ALA A 172 -7.66 -40.02 -71.39
C ALA A 172 -7.89 -38.52 -71.16
N ALA A 173 -6.88 -37.68 -71.45
CA ALA A 173 -6.97 -36.22 -71.38
C ALA A 173 -8.03 -35.61 -72.33
N GLN A 174 -8.52 -36.36 -73.32
CA GLN A 174 -9.62 -35.92 -74.19
C GLN A 174 -11.01 -36.29 -73.64
N ASN A 175 -11.09 -37.12 -72.61
CA ASN A 175 -12.35 -37.48 -71.98
C ASN A 175 -12.63 -36.52 -70.82
N ILE A 176 -13.49 -35.54 -71.04
CA ILE A 176 -13.89 -34.53 -70.03
C ILE A 176 -14.50 -35.20 -68.78
N LEU A 177 -14.96 -36.46 -68.90
CA LEU A 177 -15.51 -37.26 -67.81
C LEU A 177 -14.43 -38.04 -67.02
N ASP A 178 -13.14 -37.90 -67.34
CA ASP A 178 -12.07 -38.53 -66.56
C ASP A 178 -12.00 -37.91 -65.16
N TYR A 179 -12.31 -38.72 -64.15
CA TYR A 179 -12.30 -38.31 -62.75
C TYR A 179 -10.92 -37.78 -62.31
N ARG A 180 -9.82 -38.16 -62.97
CA ARG A 180 -8.46 -37.70 -62.63
C ARG A 180 -8.29 -36.20 -62.86
N ILE A 181 -8.93 -35.64 -63.89
CA ILE A 181 -8.91 -34.20 -64.19
C ILE A 181 -9.64 -33.43 -63.08
N ALA A 182 -10.80 -33.93 -62.65
CA ALA A 182 -11.57 -33.33 -61.56
C ALA A 182 -10.87 -33.50 -60.21
N ALA A 183 -10.30 -34.68 -59.95
CA ALA A 183 -9.54 -35.00 -58.75
C ALA A 183 -8.34 -34.06 -58.59
N ARG A 184 -7.53 -33.87 -59.63
CA ARG A 184 -6.39 -32.93 -59.59
C ARG A 184 -6.79 -31.56 -59.06
N LYS A 185 -7.87 -30.97 -59.59
CA LYS A 185 -8.36 -29.66 -59.15
C LYS A 185 -8.80 -29.68 -57.69
N GLN A 186 -9.49 -30.73 -57.26
CA GLN A 186 -9.93 -30.88 -55.87
C GLN A 186 -8.76 -31.03 -54.90
N PHE A 187 -7.75 -31.83 -55.25
CA PHE A 187 -6.56 -32.02 -54.42
C PHE A 187 -5.62 -30.82 -54.42
N GLN A 188 -5.57 -30.05 -55.51
CA GLN A 188 -4.91 -28.75 -55.55
C GLN A 188 -5.58 -27.77 -54.59
N THR A 189 -6.92 -27.70 -54.61
CA THR A 189 -7.68 -26.90 -53.63
C THR A 189 -7.41 -27.39 -52.20
N LEU A 190 -7.39 -28.71 -51.96
CA LEU A 190 -7.08 -29.28 -50.66
C LEU A 190 -5.67 -28.91 -50.19
N ALA A 191 -4.67 -28.94 -51.07
CA ALA A 191 -3.31 -28.54 -50.76
C ALA A 191 -3.24 -27.08 -50.30
N ILE A 192 -3.94 -26.19 -51.01
CA ILE A 192 -4.06 -24.77 -50.64
C ILE A 192 -4.75 -24.61 -49.28
N LEU A 193 -5.85 -25.34 -49.03
CA LEU A 193 -6.55 -25.30 -47.75
C LEU A 193 -5.65 -25.81 -46.60
N CYS A 194 -4.87 -26.85 -46.83
CA CYS A 194 -3.90 -27.38 -45.87
C CYS A 194 -2.75 -26.40 -45.59
N GLU A 195 -2.33 -25.63 -46.59
CA GLU A 195 -1.33 -24.56 -46.44
C GLU A 195 -1.91 -23.38 -45.67
N GLN A 196 -3.15 -22.97 -45.99
CA GLN A 196 -3.86 -21.93 -45.25
C GLN A 196 -4.12 -22.32 -43.80
N ALA A 197 -4.43 -23.59 -43.51
CA ALA A 197 -4.58 -24.08 -42.15
C ALA A 197 -3.28 -23.97 -41.35
N LYS A 198 -2.11 -24.06 -42.01
CA LYS A 198 -0.80 -23.83 -41.38
C LYS A 198 -0.51 -22.36 -41.12
N SER A 199 -1.03 -21.44 -41.93
CA SER A 199 -0.80 -19.99 -41.78
C SER A 199 -1.85 -19.31 -40.90
N CYS A 200 -3.07 -19.84 -40.83
CA CYS A 200 -4.19 -19.28 -40.06
C CYS A 200 -4.14 -19.62 -38.57
N TYR A 201 -3.00 -19.99 -38.02
CA TYR A 201 -2.87 -20.11 -36.59
C TYR A 201 -2.94 -18.69 -35.99
N PRO A 202 -4.01 -18.33 -35.24
CA PRO A 202 -4.02 -17.07 -34.51
C PRO A 202 -3.08 -17.12 -33.31
N ILE A 203 -2.13 -18.07 -33.27
CA ILE A 203 -1.20 -18.31 -32.18
C ILE A 203 -0.37 -17.05 -31.92
N GLU A 204 0.11 -16.37 -32.96
CA GLU A 204 0.86 -15.11 -32.81
C GLU A 204 -0.03 -13.98 -32.27
N ALA A 205 -1.28 -13.87 -32.75
CA ALA A 205 -2.24 -12.87 -32.26
C ALA A 205 -2.71 -13.16 -30.82
N LEU A 206 -2.86 -14.44 -30.46
CA LEU A 206 -3.22 -14.90 -29.12
C LEU A 206 -2.07 -14.71 -28.13
N PHE A 207 -0.83 -14.97 -28.55
CA PHE A 207 0.36 -14.73 -27.74
C PHE A 207 0.71 -13.24 -27.61
N SER A 208 0.39 -12.43 -28.63
CA SER A 208 0.48 -10.97 -28.56
C SER A 208 -0.68 -10.35 -27.76
N SER A 209 -1.75 -11.09 -27.52
CA SER A 209 -2.83 -10.65 -26.64
C SER A 209 -2.37 -10.74 -25.19
N THR A 210 -2.70 -9.72 -24.42
CA THR A 210 -2.48 -9.71 -22.97
C THR A 210 -3.77 -10.06 -22.27
N LEU A 211 -3.71 -10.90 -21.24
CA LEU A 211 -4.72 -10.81 -20.20
C LEU A 211 -4.46 -9.52 -19.44
N GLU A 212 -5.33 -8.54 -19.61
CA GLU A 212 -5.63 -7.64 -18.50
C GLU A 212 -6.29 -8.50 -17.43
N CYS A 213 -5.88 -8.37 -16.17
CA CYS A 213 -6.48 -9.13 -15.08
C CYS A 213 -7.99 -8.86 -14.99
N PHE A 214 -8.81 -9.60 -15.73
CA PHE A 214 -10.21 -9.88 -15.38
C PHE A 214 -10.18 -10.93 -14.27
N TYR A 215 -9.65 -10.53 -13.12
CA TYR A 215 -9.66 -11.33 -11.92
C TYR A 215 -9.91 -10.39 -10.75
N ASN A 216 -11.18 -10.17 -10.50
CA ASN A 216 -11.67 -9.73 -9.22
C ASN A 216 -12.75 -10.71 -8.80
N GLU A 217 -12.33 -11.82 -8.20
CA GLU A 217 -12.79 -12.26 -6.89
C GLU A 217 -11.57 -12.87 -6.19
N SER A 218 -10.89 -12.06 -5.38
CA SER A 218 -9.95 -12.47 -4.31
C SER A 218 -8.94 -13.59 -4.64
N CYS A 219 -7.74 -13.18 -5.09
CA CYS A 219 -6.48 -13.91 -4.93
C CYS A 219 -6.39 -15.36 -5.51
N MET A 220 -5.63 -15.53 -6.58
CA MET A 220 -4.88 -16.77 -6.87
C MET A 220 -3.46 -16.41 -7.30
#